data_AF-A0A7R8DAJ1-F1
#
_entry.id   AF-A0A7R8DAJ1-F1
#
_cell.length_a   1.000
_cell.length_b   1.000
_cell.length_c   1.000
_cell.angle_alpha   90.00
_cell.angle_beta   90.00
_cell.angle_gamma   90.00
#
_symmetry.space_group_name_H-M   'P 1'
#
loop_
_entity.id
_entity.type
_entity.pdbx_description
1 polymer ?
#
loop_
_entity_poly.entity_id
_entity_poly.type
_entity_poly.pdbx_seq_one_letter_code
_entity_poly.pdbx_strand_id
1 'polypeptide(L)'
;MEESRGEILQFLKNIQRDYENLISSQSHSQLTKPQELSQRTFKLLHFKDRIEKKRQIFDELIKNTESEDPPWLELQKNWDTTTESILNRYNIMKNSSADYGEFKSLAAQESDWLERLEKKLRKSTLTTAADAEEISEALDDIENFIHNHSSAERLGRLEELTESLSQNGIKFDSVFVETNKLKDRWNDLSKRAKERTSLLEGLIVEAQEWEYKILSVQDWLSERDMLLSSLI
;
A
#
# COMPACT_ATOMS: atom_id res chain seq x y z
N MET A 1 -38.82 -7.66 -33.96
CA MET A 1 -39.00 -6.71 -32.83
C MET A 1 -39.63 -7.41 -31.62
N GLU A 2 -40.79 -8.05 -31.76
CA GLU A 2 -41.44 -8.82 -30.66
C GLU A 2 -40.53 -9.90 -30.04
N GLU A 3 -39.84 -10.67 -30.88
CA GLU A 3 -38.97 -11.78 -30.46
C GLU A 3 -37.76 -11.29 -29.65
N SER A 4 -37.03 -10.30 -30.17
CA SER A 4 -35.90 -9.67 -29.47
C SER A 4 -36.33 -9.00 -28.16
N ARG A 5 -37.52 -8.40 -28.11
CA ARG A 5 -38.08 -7.82 -26.87
C ARG A 5 -38.36 -8.90 -25.82
N GLY A 6 -38.95 -10.03 -26.23
CA GLY A 6 -39.16 -11.19 -25.37
C GLY A 6 -37.86 -11.77 -24.84
N GLU A 7 -36.82 -11.80 -25.69
CA GLU A 7 -35.48 -12.24 -25.31
C GLU A 7 -34.86 -11.36 -24.20
N ILE A 8 -34.93 -10.03 -24.34
CA ILE A 8 -34.42 -9.09 -23.32
C ILE A 8 -35.20 -9.22 -22.01
N LEU A 9 -36.53 -9.35 -22.07
CA LEU A 9 -37.36 -9.56 -20.87
C LEU A 9 -36.99 -10.85 -20.13
N GLN A 10 -36.78 -11.95 -20.86
CA GLN A 10 -36.36 -13.21 -20.26
C GLN A 10 -34.95 -13.12 -19.69
N PHE A 11 -34.04 -12.43 -20.38
CA PHE A 11 -32.70 -12.17 -19.89
C PHE A 11 -32.72 -11.38 -18.58
N LEU A 12 -33.48 -10.27 -18.49
CA LEU A 12 -33.58 -9.44 -17.29
C LEU A 12 -34.11 -10.24 -16.10
N LYS A 13 -35.17 -11.03 -16.29
CA LYS A 13 -35.70 -11.92 -15.24
C LYS A 13 -34.64 -12.92 -14.75
N ASN A 14 -33.93 -13.56 -15.69
CA ASN A 14 -32.92 -14.55 -15.34
C ASN A 14 -31.73 -13.92 -14.62
N ILE A 15 -31.19 -12.81 -15.13
CA ILE A 15 -30.02 -12.18 -14.55
C ILE A 15 -30.33 -11.55 -13.19
N GLN A 16 -31.52 -10.97 -13.01
CA GLN A 16 -31.97 -10.44 -11.73
C GLN A 16 -32.08 -11.56 -10.69
N ARG A 17 -32.75 -12.67 -11.00
CA ARG A 17 -32.86 -13.83 -10.11
C ARG A 17 -31.49 -14.39 -9.72
N ASP A 18 -30.60 -14.58 -10.71
CA ASP A 18 -29.26 -15.10 -10.47
C ASP A 18 -28.43 -14.14 -9.58
N TYR A 19 -28.60 -12.83 -9.77
CA TYR A 19 -27.93 -11.79 -8.98
C TYR A 19 -28.48 -11.69 -7.55
N GLU A 20 -29.80 -11.80 -7.35
CA GLU A 20 -30.44 -11.84 -6.03
C GLU A 20 -29.98 -13.07 -5.23
N ASN A 21 -29.85 -14.22 -5.89
CA ASN A 21 -29.29 -15.43 -5.28
C ASN A 21 -27.83 -15.22 -4.86
N LEU A 22 -27.03 -14.56 -5.71
CA LEU A 22 -25.65 -14.22 -5.39
C LEU A 22 -25.58 -13.31 -4.16
N ILE A 23 -26.35 -12.21 -4.14
CA ILE A 23 -26.37 -11.29 -3.01
C ILE A 23 -26.82 -12.01 -1.74
N SER A 24 -27.92 -12.75 -1.77
CA SER A 24 -28.47 -13.45 -0.60
C SER A 24 -27.46 -14.41 0.04
N SER A 25 -26.70 -15.11 -0.79
CA SER A 25 -25.60 -15.98 -0.33
C SER A 25 -24.42 -15.22 0.30
N GLN A 26 -24.25 -13.94 -0.07
CA GLN A 26 -23.16 -13.07 0.38
C GLN A 26 -23.55 -12.17 1.56
N SER A 27 -24.83 -11.83 1.72
CA SER A 27 -25.33 -10.91 2.77
C SER A 27 -25.00 -11.38 4.19
N HIS A 28 -24.83 -12.69 4.37
CA HIS A 28 -24.56 -13.31 5.67
C HIS A 28 -23.06 -13.55 5.93
N SER A 29 -22.19 -13.31 4.96
CA SER A 29 -20.74 -13.50 5.09
C SER A 29 -19.99 -12.19 4.87
N GLN A 30 -19.46 -11.63 5.95
CA GLN A 30 -18.43 -10.61 5.86
C GLN A 30 -17.26 -11.15 5.04
N LEU A 31 -16.69 -10.33 4.16
CA LEU A 31 -15.46 -10.68 3.44
C LEU A 31 -14.32 -10.65 4.46
N THR A 32 -13.91 -11.84 4.90
CA THR A 32 -12.83 -12.00 5.89
C THR A 32 -11.56 -12.54 5.25
N LYS A 33 -11.66 -13.11 4.05
CA LYS A 33 -10.53 -13.69 3.32
C LYS A 33 -10.34 -13.07 1.94
N PRO A 34 -9.08 -12.83 1.51
CA PRO A 34 -8.77 -12.33 0.17
C PRO A 34 -9.29 -13.23 -0.97
N GLN A 35 -9.31 -14.55 -0.76
CA GLN A 35 -9.81 -15.52 -1.74
C GLN A 35 -11.30 -15.30 -2.04
N GLU A 36 -12.08 -14.92 -1.03
CA GLU A 36 -13.51 -14.64 -1.19
C GLU A 36 -13.72 -13.37 -2.02
N LEU A 37 -12.87 -12.35 -1.85
CA LEU A 37 -12.89 -11.13 -2.67
C LEU A 37 -12.67 -11.48 -4.14
N SER A 38 -11.60 -12.21 -4.47
CA SER A 38 -11.32 -12.64 -5.84
C SER A 38 -12.45 -13.49 -6.44
N GLN A 39 -13.00 -14.43 -5.67
CA GLN A 39 -14.12 -15.27 -6.11
C GLN A 39 -15.39 -14.44 -6.39
N ARG A 40 -15.72 -13.47 -5.53
CA ARG A 40 -16.88 -12.59 -5.73
C ARG A 40 -16.69 -11.69 -6.95
N THR A 41 -15.50 -11.11 -7.14
CA THR A 41 -15.15 -10.31 -8.33
C THR A 41 -15.33 -11.14 -9.61
N PHE A 42 -14.85 -12.38 -9.61
CA PHE A 42 -14.97 -13.27 -10.77
C PHE A 42 -16.43 -13.62 -11.09
N LYS A 43 -17.26 -13.91 -10.08
CA LYS A 43 -18.69 -14.14 -10.29
C LYS A 43 -19.37 -12.91 -10.89
N LEU A 44 -19.08 -11.72 -10.39
CA LEU A 44 -19.63 -10.45 -10.89
C LEU A 44 -19.13 -10.11 -12.31
N LEU A 45 -17.88 -10.48 -12.66
CA LEU A 45 -17.36 -10.35 -14.01
C LEU A 45 -18.21 -11.15 -15.01
N HIS A 46 -18.58 -12.38 -14.66
CA HIS A 46 -19.45 -13.20 -15.52
C HIS A 46 -20.83 -12.55 -15.74
N PHE A 47 -21.38 -11.86 -14.74
CA PHE A 47 -22.60 -11.07 -14.91
C PHE A 47 -22.39 -9.87 -15.85
N LYS A 48 -21.29 -9.13 -15.69
CA LYS A 48 -20.91 -8.05 -16.61
C LYS A 48 -20.81 -8.55 -18.05
N ASP A 49 -20.14 -9.66 -18.29
CA ASP A 49 -19.95 -10.21 -19.64
C ASP A 49 -21.30 -10.64 -20.26
N ARG A 50 -22.22 -11.19 -19.46
CA ARG A 50 -23.59 -11.49 -19.89
C ARG A 50 -24.36 -10.24 -20.29
N ILE A 51 -24.21 -9.15 -19.52
CA ILE A 51 -24.84 -7.85 -19.82
C ILE A 51 -24.26 -7.29 -21.12
N GLU A 52 -22.94 -7.26 -21.29
CA GLU A 52 -22.30 -6.75 -22.51
C GLU A 52 -22.73 -7.50 -23.76
N LYS A 53 -22.87 -8.84 -23.68
CA LYS A 53 -23.40 -9.64 -24.79
C LYS A 53 -24.84 -9.27 -25.17
N LYS A 54 -25.70 -9.00 -24.19
CA LYS A 54 -27.11 -8.63 -24.44
C LYS A 54 -27.30 -7.15 -24.74
N ARG A 55 -26.35 -6.30 -24.38
CA ARG A 55 -26.36 -4.87 -24.65
C ARG A 55 -26.40 -4.57 -26.15
N GLN A 56 -25.69 -5.34 -26.96
CA GLN A 56 -25.72 -5.18 -28.42
C GLN A 56 -27.14 -5.35 -28.99
N ILE A 57 -27.85 -6.40 -28.56
CA ILE A 57 -29.24 -6.67 -28.97
C ILE A 57 -30.18 -5.57 -28.47
N PHE A 58 -29.96 -5.10 -27.24
CA PHE A 58 -30.75 -4.01 -26.67
C PHE A 58 -30.52 -2.67 -27.39
N ASP A 59 -29.29 -2.33 -27.73
CA ASP A 59 -28.94 -1.11 -28.48
C ASP A 59 -29.52 -1.16 -29.90
N GLU A 60 -29.52 -2.33 -30.55
CA GLU A 60 -30.20 -2.54 -31.84
C GLU A 60 -31.73 -2.40 -31.72
N LEU A 61 -32.34 -2.90 -30.64
CA LEU A 61 -33.75 -2.70 -30.36
C LEU A 61 -34.09 -1.23 -30.17
N ILE A 62 -33.26 -0.47 -29.43
CA ILE A 62 -33.46 0.97 -29.24
C ILE A 62 -33.45 1.70 -30.59
N LYS A 63 -32.47 1.42 -31.45
CA LYS A 63 -32.35 2.07 -32.76
C LYS A 63 -33.55 1.82 -33.67
N ASN A 64 -34.17 0.64 -33.55
CA ASN A 64 -35.28 0.22 -34.40
C ASN A 64 -36.67 0.51 -33.79
N THR A 65 -36.73 1.04 -32.57
CA THR A 65 -37.98 1.33 -31.86
C THR A 65 -38.17 2.84 -31.74
N GLU A 66 -39.05 3.41 -32.57
CA GLU A 66 -39.46 4.82 -32.51
C GLU A 66 -40.65 5.07 -31.56
N SER A 67 -41.22 3.99 -30.99
CA SER A 67 -42.38 4.08 -30.10
C SER A 67 -41.98 4.47 -28.67
N GLU A 68 -42.72 5.41 -28.07
CA GLU A 68 -42.65 5.77 -26.66
C GLU A 68 -43.73 5.08 -25.82
N ASP A 69 -44.26 3.94 -26.28
CA ASP A 69 -45.33 3.26 -25.57
C ASP A 69 -44.90 2.87 -24.14
N PRO A 70 -45.80 2.97 -23.13
CA PRO A 70 -45.45 2.74 -21.73
C PRO A 70 -44.73 1.41 -21.45
N PRO A 71 -45.10 0.27 -22.07
CA PRO A 71 -44.40 -0.99 -21.85
C PRO A 71 -42.96 -1.01 -22.39
N TRP A 72 -42.62 -0.16 -23.38
CA TRP A 72 -41.25 -0.03 -23.90
C TRP A 72 -40.39 0.81 -22.95
N LEU A 73 -40.93 1.93 -22.45
CA LEU A 73 -40.28 2.76 -21.44
C LEU A 73 -40.00 1.98 -20.15
N GLU A 74 -40.94 1.12 -19.73
CA GLU A 74 -40.74 0.25 -18.57
C GLU A 74 -39.60 -0.76 -18.80
N LEU A 75 -39.50 -1.32 -20.01
CA LEU A 75 -38.41 -2.23 -20.36
C LEU A 75 -37.05 -1.53 -20.31
N GLN A 76 -36.94 -0.31 -20.87
CA GLN A 76 -35.71 0.48 -20.80
C GLN A 76 -35.31 0.77 -19.36
N LYS A 77 -36.25 1.26 -18.56
CA LYS A 77 -36.00 1.55 -17.15
C LYS A 77 -35.55 0.30 -16.37
N ASN A 78 -36.19 -0.85 -16.61
CA ASN A 78 -35.83 -2.11 -15.94
C ASN A 78 -34.46 -2.60 -16.39
N TRP A 79 -34.12 -2.42 -17.67
CA TRP A 79 -32.80 -2.71 -18.19
C TRP A 79 -31.73 -1.86 -17.49
N ASP A 80 -31.91 -0.54 -17.48
CA ASP A 80 -30.94 0.39 -16.87
C ASP A 80 -30.79 0.08 -15.38
N THR A 81 -31.89 0.01 -14.64
CA THR A 81 -31.86 -0.26 -13.19
C THR A 81 -31.15 -1.57 -12.85
N THR A 82 -31.46 -2.65 -13.58
CA THR A 82 -30.88 -3.97 -13.31
C THR A 82 -29.40 -4.02 -13.68
N THR A 83 -29.05 -3.49 -14.85
CA THR A 83 -27.67 -3.53 -15.35
C THR A 83 -26.76 -2.59 -14.57
N GLU A 84 -27.21 -1.38 -14.24
CA GLU A 84 -26.45 -0.42 -13.42
C GLU A 84 -26.16 -0.97 -12.03
N SER A 85 -27.14 -1.58 -11.37
CA SER A 85 -26.94 -2.18 -10.05
C SER A 85 -25.84 -3.25 -10.05
N ILE A 86 -25.87 -4.14 -11.05
CA ILE A 86 -24.87 -5.21 -11.20
C ILE A 86 -23.49 -4.65 -11.57
N LEU A 87 -23.43 -3.71 -12.52
CA LEU A 87 -22.18 -3.11 -12.98
C LEU A 87 -21.53 -2.26 -11.88
N ASN A 88 -22.32 -1.50 -11.12
CA ASN A 88 -21.82 -0.74 -9.97
C ASN A 88 -21.22 -1.69 -8.93
N ARG A 89 -21.92 -2.78 -8.58
CA ARG A 89 -21.41 -3.77 -7.65
C ARG A 89 -20.13 -4.44 -8.14
N TYR A 90 -20.06 -4.77 -9.43
CA TYR A 90 -18.83 -5.27 -10.06
C TYR A 90 -17.68 -4.27 -9.94
N ASN A 91 -17.92 -2.99 -10.25
CA ASN A 91 -16.89 -1.96 -10.19
C ASN A 91 -16.36 -1.75 -8.76
N ILE A 92 -17.24 -1.70 -7.77
CA ILE A 92 -16.84 -1.63 -6.35
C ILE A 92 -15.93 -2.81 -5.98
N MET A 93 -16.33 -4.03 -6.36
CA MET A 93 -15.58 -5.24 -6.03
C MET A 93 -14.23 -5.32 -6.79
N LYS A 94 -14.22 -4.89 -8.05
CA LYS A 94 -13.02 -4.80 -8.89
C LYS A 94 -12.03 -3.79 -8.31
N ASN A 95 -12.49 -2.59 -7.97
CA ASN A 95 -11.66 -1.54 -7.37
C ASN A 95 -11.12 -2.01 -6.02
N SER A 96 -11.97 -2.61 -5.17
CA SER A 96 -11.52 -3.21 -3.92
C SER A 96 -10.47 -4.31 -4.11
N SER A 97 -10.56 -5.10 -5.18
CA SER A 97 -9.54 -6.11 -5.50
C SER A 97 -8.21 -5.48 -5.91
N ALA A 98 -8.26 -4.36 -6.63
CA ALA A 98 -7.09 -3.58 -6.99
C ALA A 98 -6.46 -2.92 -5.76
N ASP A 99 -7.27 -2.26 -4.91
CA ASP A 99 -6.85 -1.63 -3.66
C ASP A 99 -6.15 -2.64 -2.74
N TYR A 100 -6.71 -3.85 -2.61
CA TYR A 100 -6.08 -4.91 -1.82
C TYR A 100 -4.75 -5.40 -2.43
N GLY A 101 -4.66 -5.47 -3.76
CA GLY A 101 -3.42 -5.80 -4.45
C GLY A 101 -2.33 -4.74 -4.25
N GLU A 102 -2.71 -3.46 -4.34
CA GLU A 102 -1.84 -2.32 -4.06
C GLU A 102 -1.37 -2.35 -2.61
N PHE A 103 -2.30 -2.53 -1.67
CA PHE A 103 -2.01 -2.66 -0.24
C PHE A 103 -0.94 -3.71 0.02
N LYS A 104 -1.11 -4.93 -0.52
CA LYS A 104 -0.15 -6.02 -0.32
C LYS A 104 1.23 -5.67 -0.87
N SER A 105 1.29 -5.03 -2.03
CA SER A 105 2.55 -4.61 -2.64
C SER A 105 3.26 -3.56 -1.79
N LEU A 106 2.53 -2.53 -1.37
CA LEU A 106 3.07 -1.45 -0.53
C LEU A 106 3.49 -1.96 0.85
N ALA A 107 2.68 -2.82 1.49
CA ALA A 107 2.99 -3.41 2.78
C ALA A 107 4.27 -4.26 2.74
N ALA A 108 4.46 -5.05 1.68
CA ALA A 108 5.69 -5.82 1.47
C ALA A 108 6.91 -4.92 1.27
N GLN A 109 6.79 -3.89 0.41
CA GLN A 109 7.86 -2.92 0.18
C GLN A 109 8.25 -2.17 1.46
N GLU A 110 7.26 -1.75 2.27
CA GLU A 110 7.48 -1.07 3.53
C GLU A 110 8.13 -2.01 4.56
N SER A 111 7.66 -3.25 4.66
CA SER A 111 8.25 -4.25 5.56
C SER A 111 9.73 -4.52 5.21
N ASP A 112 10.04 -4.71 3.93
CA ASP A 112 11.40 -4.92 3.44
C ASP A 112 12.30 -3.72 3.73
N TRP A 113 11.76 -2.51 3.54
CA TRP A 113 12.49 -1.28 3.84
C TRP A 113 12.78 -1.16 5.35
N LEU A 114 11.78 -1.38 6.20
CA LEU A 114 11.94 -1.35 7.67
C LEU A 114 12.94 -2.40 8.15
N GLU A 115 12.96 -3.58 7.55
CA GLU A 115 13.97 -4.61 7.87
C GLU A 115 15.39 -4.17 7.50
N ARG A 116 15.57 -3.45 6.38
CA ARG A 116 16.86 -2.89 5.99
C ARG A 116 17.31 -1.77 6.93
N LEU A 117 16.39 -0.87 7.33
CA LEU A 117 16.67 0.15 8.34
C LEU A 117 17.12 -0.50 9.66
N GLU A 118 16.38 -1.51 10.12
CA GLU A 118 16.71 -2.23 11.34
C GLU A 118 18.10 -2.89 11.29
N LYS A 119 18.46 -3.50 10.15
CA LYS A 119 19.80 -4.08 9.94
C LYS A 119 20.89 -3.01 9.96
N LYS A 120 20.68 -1.84 9.35
CA LYS A 120 21.62 -0.70 9.38
C LYS A 120 21.83 -0.20 10.81
N LEU A 121 20.75 0.01 11.56
CA LEU A 121 20.82 0.44 12.97
C LEU A 121 21.56 -0.56 13.87
N ARG A 122 21.40 -1.87 13.63
CA ARG A 122 22.14 -2.91 14.36
C ARG A 122 23.64 -2.89 14.03
N LYS A 123 24.00 -2.78 12.75
CA LYS A 123 25.41 -2.78 12.30
C LYS A 123 26.19 -1.60 12.85
N SER A 124 25.60 -0.40 12.83
CA SER A 124 26.28 0.80 13.32
C SER A 124 26.57 0.74 14.83
N THR A 125 25.89 -0.11 15.60
CA THR A 125 26.10 -0.25 17.05
C THR A 125 27.40 -1.00 17.41
N LEU A 126 28.02 -1.70 16.45
CA LEU A 126 29.21 -2.54 16.70
C LEU A 126 30.55 -1.77 16.65
N THR A 127 30.58 -0.54 16.16
CA THR A 127 31.82 0.26 15.98
C THR A 127 32.19 0.98 17.28
N THR A 128 32.98 0.31 18.13
CA THR A 128 33.53 0.88 19.39
C THR A 128 34.97 1.38 19.24
N ALA A 129 35.59 1.25 18.06
CA ALA A 129 36.99 1.64 17.80
C ALA A 129 37.16 2.41 16.48
N ALA A 130 36.15 3.20 16.11
CA ALA A 130 36.12 3.99 14.88
C ALA A 130 36.67 5.41 15.12
N ASP A 131 37.36 5.99 14.14
CA ASP A 131 37.78 7.39 14.14
C ASP A 131 36.60 8.33 13.79
N ALA A 132 36.82 9.64 13.88
CA ALA A 132 35.75 10.61 13.62
C ALA A 132 35.19 10.50 12.18
N GLU A 133 36.03 10.12 11.21
CA GLU A 133 35.65 9.97 9.81
C GLU A 133 34.72 8.76 9.60
N GLU A 134 35.08 7.58 10.14
CA GLU A 134 34.27 6.36 10.05
C GLU A 134 32.91 6.52 10.77
N ILE A 135 32.88 7.23 11.91
CA ILE A 135 31.63 7.50 12.63
C ILE A 135 30.75 8.46 11.82
N SER A 136 31.33 9.47 11.17
CA SER A 136 30.60 10.42 10.31
C SER A 136 30.04 9.75 9.06
N GLU A 137 30.78 8.83 8.43
CA GLU A 137 30.28 8.06 7.29
C GLU A 137 29.08 7.22 7.71
N ALA A 138 29.17 6.50 8.84
CA ALA A 138 28.06 5.70 9.36
C ALA A 138 26.81 6.54 9.71
N LEU A 139 27.00 7.79 10.15
CA LEU A 139 25.92 8.73 10.42
C LEU A 139 25.21 9.16 9.13
N ASP A 140 25.97 9.67 8.16
CA ASP A 140 25.45 10.10 6.85
C ASP A 140 24.71 8.95 6.15
N ASP A 141 25.23 7.73 6.29
CA ASP A 141 24.70 6.52 5.68
C ASP A 141 23.35 6.06 6.31
N ILE A 142 23.04 6.49 7.55
CA ILE A 142 21.74 6.32 8.21
C ILE A 142 20.79 7.46 7.83
N GLU A 143 21.27 8.70 7.85
CA GLU A 143 20.48 9.89 7.54
C GLU A 143 19.99 9.86 6.09
N ASN A 144 20.89 9.59 5.14
CA ASN A 144 20.54 9.41 3.74
C ASN A 144 19.55 8.27 3.53
N PHE A 145 19.67 7.18 4.31
CA PHE A 145 18.76 6.06 4.19
C PHE A 145 17.33 6.43 4.62
N ILE A 146 17.18 7.22 5.68
CA ILE A 146 15.87 7.67 6.19
C ILE A 146 15.31 8.78 5.32
N HIS A 147 16.14 9.74 4.90
CA HIS A 147 15.69 10.88 4.11
C HIS A 147 15.15 10.46 2.75
N ASN A 148 15.74 9.44 2.11
CA ASN A 148 15.34 8.96 0.80
C ASN A 148 14.07 8.09 0.81
N HIS A 149 13.42 7.89 1.97
CA HIS A 149 12.21 7.08 2.08
C HIS A 149 11.00 7.93 2.53
N SER A 150 9.99 8.00 1.66
CA SER A 150 8.75 8.74 1.95
C SER A 150 7.74 7.94 2.78
N SER A 151 8.15 7.51 3.98
CA SER A 151 7.35 6.65 4.86
C SER A 151 6.01 7.27 5.24
N ALA A 152 5.94 8.59 5.42
CA ALA A 152 4.71 9.28 5.76
C ALA A 152 3.65 9.14 4.64
N GLU A 153 4.08 9.28 3.37
CA GLU A 153 3.21 9.11 2.20
C GLU A 153 2.77 7.65 2.06
N ARG A 154 3.70 6.70 2.24
CA ARG A 154 3.40 5.26 2.13
C ARG A 154 2.46 4.77 3.22
N LEU A 155 2.70 5.16 4.46
CA LEU A 155 1.82 4.81 5.58
C LEU A 155 0.45 5.48 5.43
N GLY A 156 0.40 6.75 5.00
CA GLY A 156 -0.85 7.43 4.68
C GLY A 156 -1.63 6.69 3.58
N ARG A 157 -0.95 6.27 2.51
CA ARG A 157 -1.56 5.47 1.44
C ARG A 157 -2.09 4.11 1.93
N LEU A 158 -1.36 3.43 2.83
CA LEU A 158 -1.82 2.19 3.44
C LEU A 158 -3.08 2.41 4.30
N GLU A 159 -3.16 3.52 5.02
CA GLU A 159 -4.36 3.91 5.79
C GLU A 159 -5.55 4.18 4.87
N GLU A 160 -5.36 4.96 3.80
CA GLU A 160 -6.40 5.24 2.78
C GLU A 160 -6.93 3.94 2.14
N LEU A 161 -6.04 3.03 1.75
CA LEU A 161 -6.42 1.74 1.16
C LEU A 161 -7.20 0.88 2.16
N THR A 162 -6.79 0.90 3.43
CA THR A 162 -7.50 0.20 4.51
C THR A 162 -8.91 0.78 4.70
N GLU A 163 -9.05 2.10 4.65
CA GLU A 163 -10.34 2.77 4.76
C GLU A 163 -11.25 2.49 3.56
N SER A 164 -10.73 2.59 2.33
CA SER A 164 -11.47 2.24 1.10
C SER A 164 -12.02 0.82 1.15
N LEU A 165 -11.20 -0.15 1.57
CA LEU A 165 -11.64 -1.54 1.74
C LEU A 165 -12.74 -1.68 2.79
N SER A 166 -12.61 -0.99 3.92
CA SER A 166 -13.60 -0.99 5.00
C SER A 166 -14.95 -0.40 4.55
N GLN A 167 -14.93 0.73 3.84
CA GLN A 167 -16.13 1.38 3.28
C GLN A 167 -16.86 0.47 2.29
N ASN A 168 -16.14 -0.39 1.58
CA ASN A 168 -16.70 -1.38 0.66
C ASN A 168 -17.18 -2.67 1.35
N GLY A 169 -17.16 -2.72 2.69
CA GLY A 169 -17.62 -3.85 3.49
C GLY A 169 -16.62 -5.00 3.56
N ILE A 170 -15.35 -4.74 3.28
CA ILE A 170 -14.25 -5.72 3.34
C ILE A 170 -13.54 -5.52 4.66
N LYS A 171 -13.77 -6.44 5.60
CA LYS A 171 -13.20 -6.41 6.95
C LYS A 171 -12.13 -7.49 7.07
N PHE A 172 -11.01 -7.25 6.39
CA PHE A 172 -9.83 -8.07 6.58
C PHE A 172 -9.12 -7.59 7.84
N ASP A 173 -9.35 -8.25 8.98
CA ASP A 173 -8.63 -7.97 10.23
C ASP A 173 -7.11 -7.97 10.00
N SER A 174 -6.64 -8.82 9.08
CA SER A 174 -5.22 -8.87 8.69
C SER A 174 -4.70 -7.56 8.11
N VAL A 175 -5.49 -6.84 7.31
CA VAL A 175 -5.07 -5.56 6.69
C VAL A 175 -4.90 -4.50 7.78
N PHE A 176 -5.87 -4.38 8.69
CA PHE A 176 -5.81 -3.42 9.78
C PHE A 176 -4.66 -3.72 10.76
N VAL A 177 -4.49 -4.98 11.14
CA VAL A 177 -3.39 -5.42 12.00
C VAL A 177 -2.04 -5.15 11.33
N GLU A 178 -1.91 -5.41 10.03
CA GLU A 178 -0.67 -5.19 9.29
C GLU A 178 -0.34 -3.69 9.15
N THR A 179 -1.31 -2.83 8.83
CA THR A 179 -1.12 -1.37 8.79
C THR A 179 -0.64 -0.83 10.14
N ASN A 180 -1.29 -1.22 11.25
CA ASN A 180 -0.88 -0.78 12.58
C ASN A 180 0.51 -1.30 12.94
N LYS A 181 0.80 -2.57 12.63
CA LYS A 181 2.13 -3.16 12.86
C LYS A 181 3.22 -2.41 12.10
N LEU A 182 2.99 -2.03 10.85
CA LEU A 182 3.94 -1.25 10.05
C LEU A 182 4.14 0.14 10.65
N LYS A 183 3.06 0.81 11.05
CA LYS A 183 3.10 2.11 11.71
C LYS A 183 3.87 2.08 13.03
N ASP A 184 3.62 1.08 13.87
CA ASP A 184 4.32 0.90 15.14
C ASP A 184 5.81 0.62 14.92
N ARG A 185 6.16 -0.25 13.96
CA ARG A 185 7.56 -0.52 13.59
C ARG A 185 8.26 0.72 13.05
N TRP A 186 7.59 1.51 12.21
CA TRP A 186 8.12 2.77 11.71
C TRP A 186 8.40 3.74 12.86
N ASN A 187 7.46 3.91 13.79
CA ASN A 187 7.63 4.80 14.94
C ASN A 187 8.79 4.36 15.84
N ASP A 188 8.89 3.07 16.14
CA ASP A 188 10.00 2.49 16.92
C ASP A 188 11.35 2.71 16.23
N LEU A 189 11.47 2.31 14.96
CA LEU A 189 12.73 2.41 14.21
C LEU A 189 13.13 3.86 13.95
N SER A 190 12.18 4.76 13.70
CA SER A 190 12.44 6.18 13.54
C SER A 190 12.95 6.81 14.84
N LYS A 191 12.37 6.43 15.98
CA LYS A 191 12.85 6.87 17.30
C LYS A 191 14.27 6.37 17.56
N ARG A 192 14.52 5.07 17.36
CA ARG A 192 15.84 4.45 17.52
C ARG A 192 16.89 5.06 16.60
N ALA A 193 16.50 5.40 15.37
CA ALA A 193 17.38 6.10 14.45
C ALA A 193 17.76 7.48 14.96
N LYS A 194 16.80 8.29 15.43
CA LYS A 194 17.08 9.61 16.01
C LYS A 194 17.99 9.52 17.23
N GLU A 195 17.74 8.57 18.13
CA GLU A 195 18.59 8.32 19.30
C GLU A 195 20.01 7.92 18.86
N ARG A 196 20.14 7.10 17.81
CA ARG A 196 21.44 6.68 17.28
C ARG A 196 22.18 7.83 16.61
N THR A 197 21.50 8.64 15.79
CA THR A 197 22.05 9.85 15.15
C THR A 197 22.63 10.78 16.21
N SER A 198 21.86 11.12 17.24
CA SER A 198 22.32 11.99 18.33
C SER A 198 23.52 11.42 19.11
N LEU A 199 23.56 10.10 19.30
CA LEU A 199 24.70 9.45 19.95
C LEU A 199 25.95 9.45 19.06
N LEU A 200 25.81 9.19 17.76
CA LEU A 200 26.93 9.23 16.81
C LEU A 200 27.49 10.64 16.69
N GLU A 201 26.65 11.68 16.62
CA GLU A 201 27.09 13.09 16.66
C GLU A 201 27.95 13.39 17.89
N GLY A 202 27.53 12.92 19.08
CA GLY A 202 28.32 13.08 20.30
C GLY A 202 29.67 12.35 20.25
N LEU A 203 29.68 11.12 19.71
CA LEU A 203 30.91 10.34 19.55
C LEU A 203 31.88 10.97 18.53
N ILE A 204 31.37 11.59 17.46
CA ILE A 204 32.20 12.33 16.49
C ILE A 204 32.95 13.46 17.19
N VAL A 205 32.24 14.25 18.00
CA VAL A 205 32.87 15.35 18.76
C VAL A 205 33.95 14.82 19.70
N GLU A 206 33.64 13.73 20.43
CA GLU A 206 34.61 13.13 21.34
C GLU A 206 35.85 12.58 20.61
N ALA A 207 35.66 11.87 19.49
CA ALA A 207 36.74 11.33 18.67
C ALA A 207 37.65 12.45 18.13
N GLN A 208 37.06 13.53 17.61
CA GLN A 208 37.80 14.71 17.14
C GLN A 208 38.63 15.36 18.25
N GLU A 209 38.10 15.43 19.48
CA GLU A 209 38.86 15.93 20.63
C GLU A 209 40.05 15.04 20.98
N TRP A 210 39.87 13.71 20.95
CA TRP A 210 40.94 12.76 21.21
C TRP A 210 42.03 12.81 20.15
N GLU A 211 41.65 12.87 18.88
CA GLU A 211 42.58 13.06 17.75
C GLU A 211 43.39 14.34 17.91
N TYR A 212 42.75 15.46 18.26
CA TYR A 212 43.44 16.72 18.53
C TYR A 212 44.44 16.61 19.70
N LYS A 213 44.04 15.97 20.81
CA LYS A 213 44.93 15.75 21.97
C LYS A 213 46.13 14.87 21.59
N ILE A 214 45.92 13.81 20.82
CA ILE A 214 47.00 12.93 20.35
C ILE A 214 47.98 13.69 19.46
N LEU A 215 47.47 14.46 18.49
CA LEU A 215 48.30 15.29 17.61
C LEU A 215 49.11 16.31 18.42
N SER A 216 48.50 16.99 19.37
CA SER A 216 49.20 17.94 20.24
C SER A 216 50.32 17.28 21.06
N VAL A 217 50.12 16.05 21.54
CA VAL A 217 51.16 15.29 22.25
C VAL A 217 52.26 14.85 21.30
N GLN A 218 51.93 14.42 20.07
CA GLN A 218 52.91 14.06 19.04
C GLN A 218 53.78 15.25 18.64
N ASP A 219 53.19 16.42 18.47
CA ASP A 219 53.92 17.66 18.17
C ASP A 219 54.89 18.02 19.29
N TRP A 220 54.44 17.95 20.54
CA TRP A 220 55.29 18.21 21.71
C TRP A 220 56.45 17.21 21.81
N LEU A 221 56.20 15.91 21.60
CA LEU A 221 57.25 14.91 21.59
C LEU A 221 58.27 15.18 20.48
N SER A 222 57.80 15.54 19.28
CA SER A 222 58.67 15.85 18.14
C SER A 222 59.55 17.08 18.41
N GLU A 223 58.99 18.12 19.04
CA GLU A 223 59.75 19.30 19.46
C GLU A 223 60.86 18.91 20.46
N ARG A 224 60.54 18.07 21.45
CA ARG A 224 61.51 17.61 22.46
C ARG A 224 62.60 16.74 21.84
N ASP A 225 62.24 15.83 20.93
CA ASP A 225 63.18 14.97 20.23
C ASP A 225 64.14 15.79 19.34
N MET A 226 63.64 16.84 18.67
CA MET A 226 64.48 17.75 17.88
C MET A 226 65.48 18.51 18.76
N LEU A 227 65.04 19.02 19.93
CA LEU A 227 65.93 19.67 20.89
C LEU A 227 67.02 18.73 21.40
N LEU A 228 66.66 17.51 21.80
CA LEU A 228 67.61 16.51 22.28
C LEU A 228 68.62 16.10 21.19
N SER A 229 68.15 15.96 19.95
CA SER A 229 69.02 15.64 18.81
C SER A 229 69.99 16.78 18.46
N SER A 230 69.65 18.03 18.80
CA SER A 230 70.53 19.20 18.57
C SER A 230 71.63 19.37 19.63
N LEU A 231 71.57 18.60 20.73
CA LEU A 231 72.52 18.65 21.86
C LEU A 231 73.60 17.54 21.78
N ILE A 232 73.51 16.65 20.79
CA ILE A 232 74.45 15.54 20.52
C ILE A 232 75.26 15.90 19.27
#